data_AF-A0A9P7D964-F1
#
_entry.id   AF-A0A9P7D964-F1
#
_cell.length_a   1.000
_cell.length_b   1.000
_cell.length_c   1.000
_cell.angle_alpha   90.00
_cell.angle_beta   90.00
_cell.angle_gamma   90.00
#
_symmetry.space_group_name_H-M   'P 1'
#
loop_
_entity.id
_entity.type
_entity.pdbx_description
1 polymer ?
#
loop_
_entity_poly.entity_id
_entity_poly.type
_entity_poly.pdbx_seq_one_letter_code
_entity_poly.pdbx_strand_id
1 'polypeptide(L)'
;MAFAPKPGCPMCGIVATAATHTPGQSPRSPRCAAEPEILWRDENFTAYQETAHPVSSSGHIIIAFNLHVPSIYTLSSSDLPLLVNIRNLGRRLLSASSPPSSPLFSSGNSSAPSAPLQHTESQFRIGFITPPFKDNKIPITDHLHTHAYLAPADLLGWWRGVAYGPLAWYAIDDLIAEIRESVSNNRVKSGYDNRINAPIDTVPDAGARTGAANGDEYTASSLAIPDVENGSLASPSSSM
;
A
#
# COMPACT_ATOMS: atom_id res chain seq x y z
N MET A 1 -22.72 7.50 0.73
CA MET A 1 -21.28 7.63 0.42
C MET A 1 -20.82 6.32 -0.18
N ALA A 2 -20.12 6.34 -1.32
CA ALA A 2 -19.84 5.13 -2.12
C ALA A 2 -18.97 4.07 -1.42
N PHE A 3 -18.22 4.44 -0.37
CA PHE A 3 -17.26 3.56 0.33
C PHE A 3 -17.41 3.56 1.86
N ALA A 4 -18.66 3.64 2.34
CA ALA A 4 -18.96 3.64 3.77
C ALA A 4 -18.53 2.31 4.44
N PRO A 5 -18.11 2.33 5.73
CA PRO A 5 -17.77 1.10 6.45
C PRO A 5 -18.92 0.09 6.42
N LYS A 6 -18.58 -1.17 6.13
CA LYS A 6 -19.56 -2.26 6.01
C LYS A 6 -19.65 -3.05 7.33
N PRO A 7 -20.83 -3.16 7.96
CA PRO A 7 -21.01 -4.02 9.13
C PRO A 7 -20.60 -5.47 8.84
N GLY A 8 -19.82 -6.07 9.74
CA GLY A 8 -19.32 -7.43 9.58
C GLY A 8 -18.09 -7.58 8.66
N CYS A 9 -17.59 -6.50 8.05
CA CYS A 9 -16.29 -6.54 7.38
C CYS A 9 -15.14 -6.56 8.42
N PRO A 10 -14.26 -7.57 8.41
CA PRO A 10 -13.16 -7.65 9.38
C PRO A 10 -12.21 -6.45 9.32
N MET A 11 -11.88 -5.96 8.12
CA MET A 11 -11.00 -4.79 7.96
C MET A 11 -11.65 -3.50 8.46
N CYS A 12 -12.95 -3.28 8.19
CA CYS A 12 -13.67 -2.15 8.78
C CYS A 12 -13.66 -2.22 10.31
N GLY A 13 -13.79 -3.43 10.88
CA GLY A 13 -13.66 -3.66 12.32
C GLY A 13 -12.29 -3.25 12.86
N ILE A 14 -11.21 -3.70 12.21
CA ILE A 14 -9.84 -3.34 12.61
C ILE A 14 -9.62 -1.82 12.53
N VAL A 15 -10.04 -1.17 11.44
CA VAL A 15 -9.94 0.28 11.24
C VAL A 15 -10.70 1.04 12.33
N ALA A 16 -11.91 0.58 12.68
CA ALA A 16 -12.74 1.17 13.72
C ALA A 16 -12.13 0.99 15.11
N THR A 17 -11.62 -0.19 15.44
CA THR A 17 -10.93 -0.45 16.72
C THR A 17 -9.68 0.44 16.84
N ALA A 18 -8.85 0.48 15.78
CA ALA A 18 -7.68 1.36 15.73
C ALA A 18 -8.04 2.85 15.90
N ALA A 19 -9.27 3.25 15.59
CA ALA A 19 -9.73 4.64 15.75
C ALA A 19 -9.92 5.05 17.20
N THR A 20 -10.23 4.07 18.06
CA THR A 20 -10.44 4.31 19.47
C THR A 20 -9.12 4.30 20.27
N HIS A 21 -8.04 3.79 19.68
CA HIS A 21 -6.71 3.80 20.29
C HIS A 21 -5.99 5.13 20.04
N THR A 22 -5.90 5.96 21.07
CA THR A 22 -5.13 7.21 21.04
C THR A 22 -3.63 6.89 21.08
N PRO A 23 -2.79 7.48 20.19
CA PRO A 23 -1.35 7.31 20.27
C PRO A 23 -0.83 8.01 21.54
N GLY A 24 -0.37 7.23 22.53
CA GLY A 24 0.15 7.76 23.80
C GLY A 24 -0.11 6.93 25.05
N GLN A 25 -0.85 5.82 24.97
CA GLN A 25 -0.96 4.89 26.11
C GLN A 25 0.22 3.90 26.11
N SER A 26 1.06 3.98 27.14
CA SER A 26 2.15 3.08 27.50
C SER A 26 1.82 1.58 27.33
N PRO A 27 2.84 0.72 27.10
CA PRO A 27 2.63 -0.69 26.79
C PRO A 27 1.86 -1.37 27.91
N ARG A 28 0.61 -1.75 27.63
CA ARG A 28 -0.20 -2.56 28.54
C ARG A 28 0.39 -3.97 28.60
N SER A 29 0.58 -4.46 29.82
CA SER A 29 0.97 -5.84 30.18
C SER A 29 0.16 -6.91 29.43
N PRO A 30 0.64 -8.17 29.38
CA PRO A 30 0.41 -9.10 28.27
C PRO A 30 -1.08 -9.42 28.15
N ARG A 31 -1.68 -8.93 27.06
CA ARG A 31 -3.11 -9.01 26.83
C ARG A 31 -3.49 -10.38 26.27
N CYS A 32 -4.68 -10.83 26.67
CA CYS A 32 -5.43 -11.90 26.00
C CYS A 32 -5.31 -11.77 24.47
N ALA A 33 -5.22 -12.92 23.81
CA ALA A 33 -4.95 -13.07 22.38
C ALA A 33 -5.82 -12.15 21.48
N ALA A 34 -5.15 -11.65 20.42
CA ALA A 34 -5.72 -11.27 19.11
C ALA A 34 -6.12 -9.81 18.81
N GLU A 35 -5.51 -8.79 19.42
CA GLU A 35 -5.55 -7.42 18.86
C GLU A 35 -4.32 -7.17 17.96
N PRO A 36 -4.48 -6.68 16.72
CA PRO A 36 -3.36 -6.39 15.83
C PRO A 36 -2.55 -5.20 16.34
N GLU A 37 -1.22 -5.29 16.24
CA GLU A 37 -0.31 -4.22 16.63
C GLU A 37 -0.33 -3.10 15.58
N ILE A 38 -0.97 -1.98 15.89
CA ILE A 38 -1.08 -0.83 14.99
C ILE A 38 0.25 -0.08 14.93
N LEU A 39 0.83 0.00 13.73
CA LEU A 39 2.10 0.68 13.47
C LEU A 39 1.92 2.12 12.96
N TRP A 40 0.85 2.36 12.21
CA TRP A 40 0.56 3.67 11.62
C TRP A 40 -0.93 3.87 11.43
N ARG A 41 -1.37 5.12 11.55
CA ARG A 41 -2.73 5.54 11.27
C ARG A 41 -2.74 6.97 10.76
N ASP A 42 -3.50 7.19 9.70
CA ASP A 42 -3.89 8.52 9.22
C ASP A 42 -5.36 8.50 8.77
N GLU A 43 -5.78 9.49 8.01
CA GLU A 43 -7.15 9.62 7.49
C GLU A 43 -7.50 8.54 6.45
N ASN A 44 -6.51 8.11 5.66
CA ASN A 44 -6.69 7.20 4.53
C ASN A 44 -6.39 5.74 4.89
N PHE A 45 -5.43 5.51 5.79
CA PHE A 45 -4.88 4.20 6.07
C PHE A 45 -4.75 3.87 7.54
N THR A 46 -4.86 2.57 7.81
CA THR A 46 -4.45 1.95 9.06
C THR A 46 -3.45 0.83 8.72
N ALA A 47 -2.23 0.90 9.24
CA ALA A 47 -1.23 -0.13 9.05
C ALA A 47 -0.96 -0.88 10.37
N TYR A 48 -0.87 -2.20 10.30
CA TYR A 48 -0.59 -3.05 11.44
C TYR A 48 0.35 -4.19 11.10
N GLN A 49 1.05 -4.71 12.11
CA GLN A 49 1.91 -5.87 11.96
C GLN A 49 1.10 -7.17 11.97
N GLU A 50 1.34 -8.04 10.98
CA GLU A 50 0.72 -9.36 10.93
C GLU A 50 1.54 -10.34 11.79
N THR A 51 1.03 -10.68 12.97
CA THR A 51 1.71 -11.55 13.94
C THR A 51 1.10 -12.95 14.03
N ALA A 52 -0.14 -13.14 13.59
CA ALA A 52 -0.81 -14.43 13.66
C ALA A 52 -0.38 -15.35 12.51
N HIS A 53 -0.31 -14.79 11.30
CA HIS A 53 0.03 -15.51 10.07
C HIS A 53 0.98 -14.69 9.18
N PRO A 54 2.19 -14.34 9.65
CA PRO A 54 3.17 -13.65 8.82
C PRO A 54 3.59 -14.51 7.62
N VAL A 55 3.94 -13.86 6.50
CA VAL A 55 4.51 -14.54 5.31
C VAL A 55 6.04 -14.55 5.28
N SER A 56 6.67 -13.72 6.10
CA SER A 56 8.11 -13.57 6.20
C SER A 56 8.53 -13.46 7.65
N SER A 57 9.60 -14.15 8.02
CA SER A 57 10.27 -14.00 9.31
C SER A 57 10.93 -12.62 9.49
N SER A 58 11.20 -11.92 8.39
CA SER A 58 11.82 -10.59 8.39
C SER A 58 10.81 -9.45 8.59
N GLY A 59 9.51 -9.73 8.47
CA GLY A 59 8.44 -8.77 8.73
C GLY A 59 7.35 -8.81 7.67
N HIS A 60 6.11 -8.69 8.13
CA HIS A 60 4.91 -8.63 7.31
C HIS A 60 3.93 -7.65 7.96
N ILE A 61 3.54 -6.64 7.20
CA ILE A 61 2.55 -5.63 7.60
C ILE A 61 1.39 -5.64 6.62
N ILE A 62 0.22 -5.27 7.12
CA ILE A 62 -1.00 -5.06 6.34
C ILE A 62 -1.33 -3.57 6.40
N ILE A 63 -1.58 -2.97 5.23
CA ILE A 63 -2.04 -1.57 5.11
C ILE A 63 -3.48 -1.60 4.61
N ALA A 64 -4.40 -1.26 5.50
CA ALA A 64 -5.84 -1.20 5.26
C ALA A 64 -6.24 0.18 4.74
N PHE A 65 -7.11 0.24 3.74
CA PHE A 65 -7.86 1.47 3.46
C PHE A 65 -8.89 1.68 4.58
N ASN A 66 -8.97 2.90 5.11
CA ASN A 66 -9.97 3.23 6.11
C ASN A 66 -11.39 3.25 5.51
N LEU A 67 -11.49 3.62 4.23
CA LEU A 67 -12.68 3.46 3.42
C LEU A 67 -12.84 2.00 2.98
N HIS A 68 -14.09 1.57 2.80
CA HIS A 68 -14.43 0.23 2.33
C HIS A 68 -14.31 0.14 0.80
N VAL A 69 -13.07 0.10 0.31
CA VAL A 69 -12.74 -0.04 -1.12
C VAL A 69 -12.78 -1.54 -1.45
N PRO A 70 -13.61 -2.04 -2.37
CA PRO A 70 -13.80 -3.49 -2.52
C PRO A 70 -12.64 -4.19 -3.24
N SER A 71 -12.00 -3.53 -4.21
CA SER A 71 -10.90 -4.13 -4.99
C SER A 71 -10.05 -3.09 -5.72
N ILE A 72 -8.91 -3.52 -6.28
CA ILE A 72 -8.06 -2.65 -7.12
C ILE A 72 -8.80 -2.09 -8.34
N TYR A 73 -9.85 -2.75 -8.82
CA TYR A 73 -10.63 -2.31 -9.98
C TYR A 73 -11.50 -1.08 -9.73
N THR A 74 -11.57 -0.62 -8.47
CA THR A 74 -12.21 0.65 -8.11
C THR A 74 -11.24 1.82 -8.10
N LEU A 75 -9.94 1.56 -8.21
CA LEU A 75 -8.92 2.60 -8.27
C LEU A 75 -8.87 3.20 -9.67
N SER A 76 -8.61 4.50 -9.71
CA SER A 76 -8.52 5.27 -10.95
C SER A 76 -7.24 6.11 -10.98
N SER A 77 -7.09 6.93 -12.01
CA SER A 77 -5.97 7.86 -12.15
C SER A 77 -5.79 8.75 -10.92
N SER A 78 -6.89 9.25 -10.37
CA SER A 78 -6.87 10.18 -9.22
C SER A 78 -6.42 9.52 -7.91
N ASP A 79 -6.24 8.20 -7.89
CA ASP A 79 -5.75 7.45 -6.75
C ASP A 79 -4.24 7.13 -6.85
N LEU A 80 -3.56 7.57 -7.92
CA LEU A 80 -2.10 7.40 -8.05
C LEU A 80 -1.30 7.96 -6.85
N PRO A 81 -1.60 9.16 -6.32
CA PRO A 81 -0.88 9.67 -5.14
C PRO A 81 -1.09 8.78 -3.92
N LEU A 82 -2.29 8.21 -3.80
CA LEU A 82 -2.67 7.30 -2.72
C LEU A 82 -1.87 5.99 -2.80
N LEU A 83 -1.74 5.40 -3.99
CA LEU A 83 -0.90 4.22 -4.24
C LEU A 83 0.59 4.47 -3.97
N VAL A 84 1.12 5.61 -4.42
CA VAL A 84 2.51 5.99 -4.15
C VAL A 84 2.74 6.15 -2.64
N ASN A 85 1.78 6.73 -1.91
CA ASN A 85 1.86 6.84 -0.46
C ASN A 85 1.90 5.46 0.21
N ILE A 86 1.06 4.51 -0.20
CA ILE A 86 1.10 3.11 0.32
C ILE A 86 2.48 2.49 0.11
N ARG A 87 3.06 2.62 -1.09
CA ARG A 87 4.40 2.10 -1.40
C ARG A 87 5.45 2.67 -0.45
N ASN A 88 5.46 3.99 -0.29
CA ASN A 88 6.43 4.68 0.55
C ASN A 88 6.23 4.34 2.04
N LEU A 89 4.98 4.29 2.48
CA LEU A 89 4.60 3.91 3.84
C LEU A 89 5.06 2.49 4.15
N GLY A 90 4.80 1.54 3.26
CA GLY A 90 5.20 0.14 3.43
C GLY A 90 6.71 -0.02 3.56
N ARG A 91 7.49 0.63 2.68
CA ARG A 91 8.96 0.63 2.76
C ARG A 91 9.45 1.25 4.06
N ARG A 92 8.90 2.40 4.46
CA ARG A 92 9.30 3.10 5.68
C ARG A 92 9.05 2.25 6.92
N LEU A 93 7.86 1.66 7.04
CA LEU A 93 7.49 0.84 8.20
C LEU A 93 8.33 -0.44 8.28
N LEU A 94 8.51 -1.16 7.16
CA LEU A 94 9.34 -2.37 7.13
C LEU A 94 10.81 -2.07 7.42
N SER A 95 11.34 -0.94 6.93
CA SER A 95 12.72 -0.52 7.22
C SER A 95 12.90 -0.20 8.71
N ALA A 96 11.92 0.46 9.33
CA ALA A 96 11.96 0.78 10.75
C ALA A 96 11.86 -0.47 11.65
N SER A 97 11.20 -1.54 11.18
CA SER A 97 11.09 -2.81 11.90
C SER A 97 12.31 -3.72 11.75
N SER A 98 13.18 -3.48 10.76
CA SER A 98 14.41 -4.25 10.60
C SER A 98 15.47 -3.77 11.62
N PRO A 99 16.11 -4.67 12.39
CA PRO A 99 17.21 -4.27 13.25
C PRO A 99 18.32 -3.68 12.37
N PRO A 100 18.97 -2.57 12.78
CA PRO A 100 20.12 -2.07 12.06
C PRO A 100 21.12 -3.22 11.96
N SER A 101 21.42 -3.65 10.74
CA SER A 101 22.51 -4.60 10.50
C SER A 101 23.73 -3.94 11.12
N SER A 102 24.23 -4.52 12.23
CA SER A 102 25.39 -3.97 12.92
C SER A 102 26.50 -3.78 11.89
N PRO A 103 27.20 -2.64 11.87
CA PRO A 103 28.29 -2.46 10.93
C PRO A 103 29.31 -3.55 11.26
N LEU A 104 29.41 -4.54 10.38
CA LEU A 104 30.54 -5.46 10.38
C LEU A 104 31.78 -4.58 10.25
N PHE A 105 32.56 -4.49 11.32
CA PHE A 105 33.94 -4.03 11.27
C PHE A 105 34.72 -5.00 10.38
N SER A 106 34.66 -4.79 9.07
CA SER A 106 35.58 -5.40 8.12
C SER A 106 36.90 -4.65 8.23
N SER A 107 37.76 -5.07 9.16
CA SER A 107 39.20 -4.87 9.00
C SER A 107 39.64 -5.71 7.81
N GLY A 108 39.97 -5.06 6.70
CA GLY A 108 40.45 -5.76 5.51
C GLY A 108 40.48 -4.88 4.27
N ASN A 109 41.61 -4.20 4.10
CA ASN A 109 42.07 -3.54 2.88
C ASN A 109 41.69 -4.34 1.60
N SER A 110 40.83 -3.79 0.74
CA SER A 110 40.78 -4.12 -0.71
C SER A 110 39.88 -3.12 -1.43
N SER A 111 40.49 -2.31 -2.29
CA SER A 111 39.83 -1.46 -3.28
C SER A 111 39.05 -2.32 -4.29
N ALA A 112 37.75 -2.48 -4.08
CA ALA A 112 36.80 -2.98 -5.07
C ALA A 112 35.73 -1.91 -5.31
N PRO A 113 35.28 -1.70 -6.56
CA PRO A 113 34.28 -0.68 -6.86
C PRO A 113 32.98 -1.05 -6.15
N SER A 114 32.42 -0.07 -5.43
CA SER A 114 31.12 -0.12 -4.79
C SER A 114 30.05 -0.61 -5.76
N ALA A 115 29.57 -1.83 -5.56
CA ALA A 115 28.39 -2.35 -6.24
C ALA A 115 27.17 -1.45 -5.93
N PRO A 116 26.22 -1.28 -6.86
CA PRO A 116 25.19 -0.27 -6.73
C PRO A 116 24.17 -0.64 -5.65
N LEU A 117 23.45 0.37 -5.13
CA LEU A 117 22.32 0.33 -4.18
C LEU A 117 21.12 -0.60 -4.58
N GLN A 118 21.29 -1.48 -5.57
CA GLN A 118 20.25 -2.29 -6.20
C GLN A 118 19.78 -3.49 -5.37
N HIS A 119 20.56 -3.96 -4.38
CA HIS A 119 20.22 -5.17 -3.62
C HIS A 119 19.12 -4.98 -2.56
N THR A 120 18.89 -3.74 -2.11
CA THR A 120 17.90 -3.42 -1.07
C THR A 120 16.48 -3.29 -1.61
N GLU A 121 16.30 -2.84 -2.85
CA GLU A 121 14.97 -2.68 -3.48
C GLU A 121 14.29 -4.04 -3.73
N SER A 122 15.06 -5.07 -4.08
CA SER A 122 14.54 -6.43 -4.28
C SER A 122 14.01 -7.11 -3.01
N GLN A 123 14.23 -6.51 -1.84
CA GLN A 123 13.79 -7.07 -0.57
C GLN A 123 12.34 -6.72 -0.25
N PHE A 124 11.84 -5.56 -0.68
CA PHE A 124 10.47 -5.14 -0.34
C PHE A 124 9.47 -5.71 -1.34
N ARG A 125 8.53 -6.53 -0.88
CA ARG A 125 7.38 -6.97 -1.69
C ARG A 125 6.13 -6.28 -1.18
N ILE A 126 5.61 -5.36 -1.97
CA ILE A 126 4.41 -4.56 -1.66
C ILE A 126 3.41 -4.74 -2.80
N GLY A 127 2.18 -5.11 -2.46
CA GLY A 127 1.17 -5.41 -3.46
C GLY A 127 -0.14 -5.93 -2.88
N PHE A 128 -1.01 -6.34 -3.80
CA PHE A 128 -2.37 -6.77 -3.52
C PHE A 128 -2.56 -8.22 -3.94
N ILE A 129 -3.47 -8.92 -3.27
CA ILE A 129 -3.98 -10.21 -3.74
C ILE A 129 -5.30 -9.94 -4.43
N THR A 130 -5.40 -10.28 -5.71
CA THR A 130 -6.57 -9.94 -6.52
C THR A 130 -7.54 -11.11 -6.66
N PRO A 131 -8.86 -10.86 -6.72
CA PRO A 131 -9.84 -11.88 -7.07
C PRO A 131 -9.50 -12.60 -8.38
N PRO A 132 -9.80 -13.91 -8.52
CA PRO A 132 -10.54 -14.76 -7.58
C PRO A 132 -9.69 -15.34 -6.45
N PHE A 133 -8.40 -15.00 -6.38
CA PHE A 133 -7.51 -15.49 -5.34
C PHE A 133 -7.75 -14.75 -4.02
N LYS A 134 -7.40 -15.41 -2.91
CA LYS A 134 -7.48 -14.84 -1.56
C LYS A 134 -6.36 -15.40 -0.70
N ASP A 135 -5.93 -14.63 0.30
CA ASP A 135 -5.13 -15.19 1.38
C ASP A 135 -6.05 -16.05 2.26
N ASN A 136 -5.83 -17.36 2.29
CA ASN A 136 -6.67 -18.25 3.13
C ASN A 136 -6.53 -17.97 4.63
N LYS A 137 -5.48 -17.24 5.06
CA LYS A 137 -5.28 -16.81 6.44
C LYS A 137 -5.84 -15.41 6.73
N ILE A 138 -6.05 -14.62 5.68
CA ILE A 138 -6.69 -13.29 5.75
C ILE A 138 -7.74 -13.25 4.62
N PRO A 139 -8.86 -14.01 4.74
CA PRO A 139 -9.77 -14.27 3.62
C PRO A 139 -10.74 -13.11 3.39
N ILE A 140 -10.19 -11.92 3.21
CA ILE A 140 -10.94 -10.68 3.03
C ILE A 140 -10.90 -10.35 1.53
N THR A 141 -12.01 -10.63 0.86
CA THR A 141 -12.12 -10.44 -0.60
C THR A 141 -12.85 -9.16 -0.98
N ASP A 142 -13.50 -8.52 -0.02
CA ASP A 142 -14.40 -7.37 -0.22
C ASP A 142 -13.95 -6.20 0.66
N HIS A 143 -12.63 -6.02 0.80
CA HIS A 143 -12.01 -4.82 1.38
C HIS A 143 -10.53 -4.84 1.02
N LEU A 144 -10.15 -3.94 0.13
CA LEU A 144 -8.81 -3.78 -0.40
C LEU A 144 -7.84 -3.47 0.74
N HIS A 145 -6.77 -4.27 0.79
CA HIS A 145 -5.68 -4.08 1.71
C HIS A 145 -4.39 -4.50 1.03
N THR A 146 -3.31 -3.82 1.39
CA THR A 146 -1.99 -4.05 0.82
C THR A 146 -1.22 -4.98 1.74
N HIS A 147 -0.59 -5.99 1.17
CA HIS A 147 0.40 -6.79 1.85
C HIS A 147 1.78 -6.18 1.57
N ALA A 148 2.54 -5.90 2.62
CA ALA A 148 3.92 -5.46 2.50
C ALA A 148 4.81 -6.34 3.39
N TYR A 149 5.85 -6.95 2.83
CA TYR A 149 6.76 -7.79 3.58
C TYR A 149 8.18 -7.74 3.02
N LEU A 150 9.14 -8.18 3.82
CA LEU A 150 10.53 -8.35 3.41
C LEU A 150 10.77 -9.76 2.88
N ALA A 151 11.38 -9.90 1.71
CA ALA A 151 11.84 -11.19 1.21
C ALA A 151 12.97 -11.75 2.11
N PRO A 152 13.12 -13.08 2.23
CA PRO A 152 12.29 -14.12 1.58
C PRO A 152 10.91 -14.27 2.23
N ALA A 153 9.96 -14.83 1.48
CA ALA A 153 8.64 -15.21 2.00
C ALA A 153 8.69 -16.64 2.59
N ASP A 154 9.58 -16.84 3.55
CA ASP A 154 9.96 -18.14 4.12
C ASP A 154 8.87 -18.81 4.99
N LEU A 155 7.83 -18.07 5.36
CA LEU A 155 6.70 -18.57 6.13
C LEU A 155 5.47 -18.88 5.26
N LEU A 156 5.57 -18.73 3.93
CA LEU A 156 4.55 -19.17 3.00
C LEU A 156 4.58 -20.70 2.87
N GLY A 157 3.64 -21.37 3.53
CA GLY A 157 3.32 -22.76 3.18
C GLY A 157 2.90 -22.87 1.71
N TRP A 158 3.11 -24.05 1.09
CA TRP A 158 2.91 -24.29 -0.35
C TRP A 158 1.59 -23.73 -0.90
N TRP A 159 0.46 -24.02 -0.23
CA TRP A 159 -0.86 -23.58 -0.68
C TRP A 159 -1.08 -22.07 -0.59
N ARG A 160 -0.55 -21.42 0.46
CA ARG A 160 -0.63 -19.96 0.61
C ARG A 160 0.29 -19.28 -0.40
N GLY A 161 1.39 -19.93 -0.78
CA GLY A 161 2.30 -19.48 -1.83
C GLY A 161 1.63 -19.19 -3.17
N VAL A 162 0.51 -19.86 -3.50
CA VAL A 162 -0.25 -19.58 -4.73
C VAL A 162 -0.77 -18.13 -4.75
N ALA A 163 -1.31 -17.63 -3.64
CA ALA A 163 -1.86 -16.28 -3.55
C ALA A 163 -0.78 -15.18 -3.60
N TYR A 164 0.45 -15.51 -3.20
CA TYR A 164 1.60 -14.62 -3.24
C TYR A 164 2.50 -14.85 -4.47
N GLY A 165 2.05 -15.73 -5.37
CA GLY A 165 2.68 -16.04 -6.63
C GLY A 165 2.25 -15.09 -7.75
N PRO A 166 2.92 -15.14 -8.90
CA PRO A 166 2.76 -14.16 -9.99
C PRO A 166 1.37 -14.16 -10.64
N LEU A 167 0.53 -15.17 -10.40
CA LEU A 167 -0.84 -15.23 -10.94
C LEU A 167 -1.87 -14.47 -10.09
N ALA A 168 -1.59 -14.28 -8.80
CA ALA A 168 -2.52 -13.74 -7.82
C ALA A 168 -2.03 -12.43 -7.20
N TRP A 169 -0.71 -12.23 -7.22
CA TRP A 169 -0.05 -11.07 -6.67
C TRP A 169 0.04 -9.96 -7.70
N TYR A 170 -0.54 -8.82 -7.38
CA TYR A 170 -0.41 -7.59 -8.14
C TYR A 170 0.55 -6.64 -7.43
N ALA A 171 1.76 -6.45 -7.97
CA ALA A 171 2.72 -5.55 -7.34
C ALA A 171 2.22 -4.10 -7.40
N ILE A 172 2.48 -3.32 -6.35
CA ILE A 172 1.99 -1.93 -6.30
C ILE A 172 2.62 -1.06 -7.41
N ASP A 173 3.88 -1.32 -7.75
CA ASP A 173 4.58 -0.60 -8.82
C ASP A 173 4.00 -0.93 -10.20
N ASP A 174 3.60 -2.19 -10.43
CA ASP A 174 2.93 -2.59 -11.67
C ASP A 174 1.56 -1.91 -11.80
N LEU A 175 0.80 -1.81 -10.70
CA LEU A 175 -0.51 -1.14 -10.70
C LEU A 175 -0.39 0.36 -10.98
N ILE A 176 0.58 1.02 -10.33
CA ILE A 176 0.89 2.43 -10.59
C ILE A 176 1.26 2.62 -12.06
N ALA A 177 2.11 1.73 -12.61
CA ALA A 177 2.54 1.80 -14.00
C ALA A 177 1.38 1.57 -14.97
N GLU A 178 0.50 0.60 -14.71
CA GLU A 178 -0.67 0.31 -15.54
C GLU A 178 -1.65 1.50 -15.57
N ILE A 179 -2.00 2.05 -14.41
CA ILE A 179 -2.89 3.21 -14.34
C ILE A 179 -2.26 4.40 -15.08
N ARG A 180 -0.96 4.66 -14.88
CA ARG A 180 -0.23 5.70 -15.62
C ARG A 180 -0.19 5.46 -17.13
N GLU A 181 -0.05 4.22 -17.56
CA GLU A 181 -0.09 3.86 -18.98
C GLU A 181 -1.48 4.11 -19.58
N SER A 182 -2.54 3.77 -18.84
CA SER A 182 -3.93 3.98 -19.28
C SER A 182 -4.28 5.47 -19.52
N VAL A 183 -3.69 6.39 -18.75
CA VAL A 183 -3.93 7.85 -18.84
C VAL A 183 -2.93 8.58 -19.74
N SER A 184 -1.70 8.09 -19.83
CA SER A 184 -0.64 8.74 -20.62
C SER A 184 -0.79 8.50 -22.12
N ASN A 185 -1.68 7.60 -22.54
CA ASN A 185 -2.09 7.46 -23.93
C ASN A 185 -2.73 8.73 -24.54
N ASN A 186 -3.06 9.76 -23.73
CA ASN A 186 -3.46 11.09 -24.21
C ASN A 186 -2.40 12.20 -24.03
N ARG A 187 -1.22 11.91 -23.48
CA ARG A 187 -0.17 12.92 -23.23
C ARG A 187 1.22 12.37 -23.55
N VAL A 188 1.51 12.37 -24.84
CA VAL A 188 2.80 12.09 -25.52
C VAL A 188 4.04 12.03 -24.61
N LYS A 189 4.59 10.81 -24.43
CA LYS A 189 6.00 10.52 -24.75
C LYS A 189 6.26 9.00 -24.83
N SER A 190 6.30 8.49 -26.06
CA SER A 190 7.02 7.27 -26.40
C SER A 190 8.53 7.51 -26.28
N GLY A 191 9.25 6.63 -25.59
CA GLY A 191 10.72 6.58 -25.67
C GLY A 191 11.50 7.00 -24.42
N TYR A 192 11.24 6.37 -23.27
CA TYR A 192 12.32 6.26 -22.27
C TYR A 192 13.05 4.94 -22.51
N ASP A 193 14.31 5.00 -22.93
CA ASP A 193 15.17 3.82 -23.08
C ASP A 193 15.36 3.05 -21.77
N ASN A 194 15.05 3.67 -20.62
CA ASN A 194 15.06 3.07 -19.29
C ASN A 194 13.72 3.31 -18.55
N ARG A 195 12.70 2.49 -18.84
CA ARG A 195 11.38 2.53 -18.15
C ARG A 195 11.52 2.42 -16.62
N ILE A 196 12.52 1.69 -16.14
CA ILE A 196 12.77 1.45 -14.70
C ILE A 196 13.07 2.75 -13.92
N ASN A 197 13.54 3.81 -14.59
CA ASN A 197 13.83 5.11 -13.98
C ASN A 197 13.17 6.25 -14.76
N ALA A 198 11.95 6.05 -15.24
CA ALA A 198 11.25 7.11 -15.94
C ALA A 198 11.02 8.28 -14.96
N PRO A 199 11.33 9.54 -15.33
CA PRO A 199 11.14 10.70 -14.45
C PRO A 199 9.72 10.81 -13.90
N ILE A 200 8.73 10.31 -14.66
CA ILE A 200 7.32 10.27 -14.27
C ILE A 200 7.09 9.44 -12.99
N ASP A 201 7.97 8.47 -12.70
CA ASP A 201 7.85 7.61 -11.52
C ASP A 201 8.22 8.29 -10.20
N THR A 202 8.95 9.40 -10.31
CA THR A 202 9.36 10.23 -9.17
C THR A 202 8.32 11.27 -8.77
N VAL A 203 7.32 11.51 -9.62
CA VAL A 203 6.26 12.52 -9.39
C VAL A 203 4.96 11.81 -9.04
N PRO A 204 4.51 11.83 -7.77
CA PRO A 204 3.32 11.08 -7.33
C PRO A 204 2.07 11.40 -8.16
N ASP A 205 1.82 12.67 -8.44
CA ASP A 205 0.64 13.15 -9.17
C ASP A 205 0.74 12.99 -10.70
N ALA A 206 1.86 12.49 -11.21
CA ALA A 206 1.99 12.32 -12.64
C ALA A 206 1.08 11.20 -13.15
N GLY A 207 0.22 11.55 -14.09
CA GLY A 207 -0.87 10.69 -14.57
C GLY A 207 -2.14 10.76 -13.72
N ALA A 208 -2.21 11.58 -12.65
CA ALA A 208 -3.38 11.58 -11.79
C ALA A 208 -4.66 12.14 -12.45
N ARG A 209 -4.50 12.90 -13.53
CA ARG A 209 -5.60 13.54 -14.28
C ARG A 209 -5.81 12.86 -15.63
N THR A 210 -7.07 12.76 -16.04
CA THR A 210 -7.48 12.20 -17.32
C THR A 210 -8.30 13.22 -18.11
N GLY A 211 -7.97 13.41 -19.38
CA GLY A 211 -8.68 14.33 -20.27
C GLY A 211 -8.47 14.00 -21.74
N ALA A 212 -9.30 14.58 -22.60
CA ALA A 212 -9.25 14.39 -24.04
C ALA A 212 -8.29 15.40 -24.68
N ALA A 213 -7.87 15.11 -25.92
CA ALA A 213 -6.97 15.96 -26.69
C ALA A 213 -7.54 17.37 -26.98
N ASN A 214 -8.86 17.55 -26.85
CA ASN A 214 -9.54 18.84 -26.99
C ASN A 214 -9.50 19.69 -25.70
N GLY A 215 -8.90 19.18 -24.61
CA GLY A 215 -8.80 19.89 -23.33
C GLY A 215 -9.93 19.58 -22.34
N ASP A 216 -10.92 18.77 -22.72
CA ASP A 216 -11.99 18.36 -21.79
C ASP A 216 -11.43 17.42 -20.74
N GLU A 217 -11.62 17.76 -19.47
CA GLU A 217 -11.21 16.94 -18.32
C GLU A 217 -12.35 16.04 -17.85
N TYR A 218 -12.05 14.76 -17.65
CA TYR A 218 -12.98 13.75 -17.13
C TYR A 218 -12.31 12.89 -16.05
N THR A 219 -11.41 13.51 -15.28
CA THR A 219 -10.76 12.90 -14.11
C THR A 219 -11.83 12.45 -13.11
N ALA A 220 -11.79 11.18 -12.71
CA ALA A 220 -12.67 10.66 -11.66
C ALA A 220 -12.28 11.23 -10.29
N SER A 221 -13.24 11.37 -9.37
CA SER A 221 -12.96 11.82 -8.00
C SER A 221 -12.05 10.83 -7.25
N SER A 222 -11.07 11.36 -6.51
CA SER A 222 -10.14 10.56 -5.71
C SER A 222 -10.80 9.94 -4.47
N LEU A 223 -10.25 8.83 -3.99
CA LEU A 223 -10.62 8.22 -2.71
C LEU A 223 -10.11 9.01 -1.50
N ALA A 224 -9.01 9.76 -1.63
CA ALA A 224 -8.31 10.33 -0.49
C ALA A 224 -8.98 11.59 0.09
N ILE A 225 -9.63 12.41 -0.76
CA ILE A 225 -10.33 13.64 -0.36
C ILE A 225 -11.44 13.93 -1.38
N PRO A 226 -12.67 14.30 -0.96
CA PRO A 226 -13.69 14.78 -1.90
C PRO A 226 -13.22 16.05 -2.60
N ASP A 227 -13.34 16.07 -3.92
CA ASP A 227 -12.91 17.19 -4.76
C ASP A 227 -13.61 18.50 -4.34
N VAL A 228 -12.80 19.45 -3.87
CA VAL A 228 -13.27 20.79 -3.45
C VAL A 228 -13.82 21.57 -4.64
N GLU A 229 -13.33 21.32 -5.87
CA GLU A 229 -13.84 21.96 -7.09
C GLU A 229 -15.21 21.41 -7.51
N ASN A 230 -15.58 20.22 -7.04
CA ASN A 230 -16.90 19.62 -7.28
C ASN A 230 -17.98 20.16 -6.31
N GLY A 231 -17.70 21.24 -5.57
CA GLY A 231 -18.65 21.96 -4.72
C GLY A 231 -19.19 21.18 -3.52
N SER A 232 -18.62 20.02 -3.22
CA SER A 232 -19.05 19.14 -2.12
C SER A 232 -18.41 19.56 -0.80
N LEU A 233 -18.67 20.81 -0.37
CA LEU A 233 -18.38 21.20 1.01
C LEU A 233 -19.29 20.37 1.92
N ALA A 234 -18.69 19.55 2.78
CA ALA A 234 -19.40 18.95 3.89
C ALA A 234 -20.03 20.07 4.71
N SER A 235 -21.37 20.16 4.69
CA SER A 235 -22.10 21.06 5.58
C SER A 235 -21.60 20.81 7.00
N PRO A 236 -21.15 21.86 7.73
CA PRO A 236 -20.79 21.68 9.13
C PRO A 236 -22.05 21.19 9.84
N SER A 237 -21.96 20.01 10.44
CA SER A 237 -23.02 19.44 11.25
C SER A 237 -23.25 20.38 12.43
N SER A 238 -24.31 21.20 12.34
CA SER A 238 -24.82 21.98 13.45
C SER A 238 -25.17 21.01 14.58
N SER A 239 -24.37 21.01 15.63
CA SER A 239 -24.63 20.25 16.85
C SER A 239 -25.77 20.93 17.61
N MET A 240 -26.84 20.18 17.88
CA MET A 240 -27.78 20.42 18.97
C MET A 240 -27.68 19.24 19.94
#